data_AF-A0A177G6G8-F1
#
_entry.id   AF-A0A177G6G8-F1
#
_cell.length_a   1.000
_cell.length_b   1.000
_cell.length_c   1.000
_cell.angle_alpha   90.00
_cell.angle_beta   90.00
_cell.angle_gamma   90.00
#
_symmetry.space_group_name_H-M   'P 1'
#
loop_
_entity.id
_entity.type
_entity.pdbx_description
1 polymer ?
#
loop_
_entity_poly.entity_id
_entity_poly.type
_entity_poly.pdbx_seq_one_letter_code
_entity_poly.pdbx_strand_id
1 'polypeptide(L)'
;MEPKNRSTTLEPVSGPAQPSAKHQPAVQHTLHHAISCVGIGLHTGARITLTLQPAPAGHGVVFKRSDLNAALLPARFDYVVDTRLSTVLGDATNPTNRIATVEHLMAALNGCGIDNVLVLVDGPEIPVFDGSAADFVFLMDCAGRVELDAVRHRIDVLRPVRVEQGDAFAELSPAPVQNLHLDLSIDFPAEAIGKQTFSTELTPTTFRQDLARNRTFTLRQEIEALHKAGLARGGSLDNAIVVDGH
;
A
#
# COMPACT_ATOMS: atom_id res chain seq x y z
N MET A 1 -3.73 -15.45 79.65
CA MET A 1 -3.68 -16.00 78.28
C MET A 1 -4.83 -15.38 77.51
N GLU A 2 -4.52 -14.32 76.77
CA GLU A 2 -5.46 -13.44 76.05
C GLU A 2 -5.96 -14.06 74.73
N PRO A 3 -7.12 -13.62 74.20
CA PRO A 3 -7.70 -14.15 72.97
C PRO A 3 -7.10 -13.50 71.71
N LYS A 4 -6.97 -14.32 70.64
CA LYS A 4 -6.48 -13.92 69.31
C LYS A 4 -7.51 -13.09 68.55
N ASN A 5 -7.10 -11.91 68.10
CA ASN A 5 -7.88 -11.00 67.26
C ASN A 5 -7.84 -11.45 65.78
N ARG A 6 -9.00 -11.57 65.12
CA ARG A 6 -9.12 -11.85 63.67
C ARG A 6 -9.04 -10.53 62.91
N SER A 7 -8.03 -10.39 62.04
CA SER A 7 -7.94 -9.27 61.09
C SER A 7 -8.64 -9.66 59.79
N THR A 8 -9.73 -8.97 59.48
CA THR A 8 -10.42 -8.99 58.18
C THR A 8 -9.71 -8.04 57.23
N THR A 9 -9.22 -8.57 56.11
CA THR A 9 -8.65 -7.79 55.00
C THR A 9 -9.80 -7.25 54.14
N LEU A 10 -9.89 -5.93 54.00
CA LEU A 10 -10.82 -5.24 53.11
C LEU A 10 -10.19 -5.17 51.71
N GLU A 11 -10.94 -5.55 50.67
CA GLU A 11 -10.52 -5.37 49.27
C GLU A 11 -10.55 -3.87 48.88
N PRO A 12 -9.65 -3.41 48.01
CA PRO A 12 -9.63 -2.02 47.58
C PRO A 12 -10.74 -1.75 46.57
N VAL A 13 -11.56 -0.73 46.88
CA VAL A 13 -12.56 -0.17 45.97
C VAL A 13 -11.85 0.52 44.80
N SER A 14 -12.20 0.15 43.58
CA SER A 14 -11.71 0.76 42.35
C SER A 14 -12.15 2.23 42.25
N GLY A 15 -11.17 3.13 42.17
CA GLY A 15 -11.41 4.55 41.90
C GLY A 15 -11.86 4.81 40.45
N PRO A 16 -12.41 6.00 40.16
CA PRO A 16 -12.94 6.33 38.85
C PRO A 16 -11.83 6.30 37.78
N ALA A 17 -12.17 5.74 36.61
CA ALA A 17 -11.29 5.67 35.46
C ALA A 17 -10.77 7.07 35.09
N GLN A 18 -9.45 7.20 34.96
CA GLN A 18 -8.82 8.42 34.48
C GLN A 18 -9.29 8.74 33.05
N PRO A 19 -9.53 10.02 32.72
CA PRO A 19 -9.92 10.41 31.38
C PRO A 19 -8.80 10.08 30.39
N SER A 20 -9.15 9.39 29.29
CA SER A 20 -8.25 9.08 28.19
C SER A 20 -7.58 10.34 27.65
N ALA A 21 -6.26 10.33 27.51
CA ALA A 21 -5.49 11.42 26.93
C ALA A 21 -6.08 11.86 25.58
N LYS A 22 -6.43 13.15 25.47
CA LYS A 22 -6.91 13.75 24.21
C LYS A 22 -5.78 13.65 23.17
N HIS A 23 -5.96 12.78 22.18
CA HIS A 23 -5.00 12.57 21.11
C HIS A 23 -4.92 13.82 20.23
N GLN A 24 -3.72 14.35 19.98
CA GLN A 24 -3.54 15.40 18.99
C GLN A 24 -3.92 14.85 17.60
N PRO A 25 -4.62 15.64 16.77
CA PRO A 25 -4.97 15.20 15.42
C PRO A 25 -3.68 14.98 14.62
N ALA A 26 -3.59 13.85 13.92
CA ALA A 26 -2.49 13.58 13.01
C ALA A 26 -2.43 14.66 11.92
N VAL A 27 -1.23 15.09 11.54
CA VAL A 27 -1.00 16.06 10.46
C VAL A 27 -0.65 15.37 9.15
N GLN A 28 -0.83 16.07 8.03
CA GLN A 28 -0.44 15.57 6.72
C GLN A 28 1.07 15.63 6.54
N HIS A 29 1.61 14.75 5.71
CA HIS A 29 3.03 14.76 5.37
C HIS A 29 3.27 14.80 3.86
N THR A 30 4.45 15.30 3.49
CA THR A 30 5.03 15.20 2.15
C THR A 30 6.51 14.84 2.24
N LEU A 31 7.20 14.76 1.10
CA LEU A 31 8.63 14.53 1.04
C LEU A 31 9.41 15.80 1.41
N HIS A 32 10.59 15.67 2.04
CA HIS A 32 11.44 16.83 2.33
C HIS A 32 12.06 17.41 1.05
N HIS A 33 12.47 16.54 0.12
CA HIS A 33 12.98 16.94 -1.20
C HIS A 33 12.54 15.97 -2.29
N ALA A 34 12.67 16.38 -3.55
CA ALA A 34 12.38 15.52 -4.68
C ALA A 34 13.45 14.45 -4.86
N ILE A 35 13.06 13.24 -5.28
CA ILE A 35 13.97 12.15 -5.58
C ILE A 35 13.60 11.51 -6.93
N SER A 36 14.61 11.10 -7.70
CA SER A 36 14.42 10.43 -8.99
C SER A 36 15.19 9.13 -9.06
N CYS A 37 14.65 8.17 -9.79
CA CYS A 37 15.24 6.88 -10.04
C CYS A 37 14.85 6.39 -11.43
N VAL A 38 15.61 5.41 -11.94
CA VAL A 38 15.30 4.75 -13.21
C VAL A 38 15.15 3.26 -12.95
N GLY A 39 14.10 2.66 -13.51
CA GLY A 39 13.86 1.24 -13.46
C GLY A 39 13.30 0.69 -14.77
N ILE A 40 12.98 -0.59 -14.76
CA ILE A 40 12.30 -1.26 -15.87
C ILE A 40 10.85 -1.49 -15.45
N GLY A 41 9.91 -1.29 -16.36
CA GLY A 41 8.52 -1.60 -16.12
C GLY A 41 8.23 -3.09 -16.33
N LEU A 42 7.40 -3.67 -15.46
CA LEU A 42 7.15 -5.13 -15.42
C LEU A 42 6.57 -5.64 -16.75
N HIS A 43 5.53 -4.98 -17.25
CA HIS A 43 4.78 -5.51 -18.38
C HIS A 43 5.34 -5.04 -19.71
N THR A 44 5.72 -3.76 -19.81
CA THR A 44 6.22 -3.19 -21.07
C THR A 44 7.69 -3.49 -21.31
N GLY A 45 8.48 -3.70 -20.25
CA GLY A 45 9.94 -3.79 -20.33
C GLY A 45 10.61 -2.45 -20.65
N ALA A 46 9.86 -1.35 -20.65
CA ALA A 46 10.40 -0.02 -20.92
C ALA A 46 11.30 0.45 -19.78
N ARG A 47 12.35 1.18 -20.13
CA ARG A 47 13.16 1.93 -19.17
C ARG A 47 12.39 3.20 -18.80
N ILE A 48 12.11 3.36 -17.51
CA ILE A 48 11.22 4.38 -16.97
C ILE A 48 11.97 5.20 -15.91
N THR A 49 11.92 6.51 -16.05
CA THR A 49 12.29 7.48 -15.02
C THR A 49 11.07 7.80 -14.17
N LEU A 50 11.21 7.59 -12.87
CA LEU A 50 10.24 7.97 -11.85
C LEU A 50 10.82 9.12 -11.02
N THR A 51 10.04 10.16 -10.79
CA THR A 51 10.38 11.25 -9.85
C THR A 51 9.24 11.44 -8.86
N LEU A 52 9.57 11.41 -7.57
CA LEU A 52 8.65 11.76 -6.49
C LEU A 52 8.96 13.19 -6.04
N GLN A 53 7.98 14.09 -6.10
CA GLN A 53 8.15 15.50 -5.72
C GLN A 53 7.28 15.83 -4.49
N PRO A 54 7.81 16.65 -3.55
CA PRO A 54 6.98 17.23 -2.50
C PRO A 54 5.78 17.96 -3.08
N ALA A 55 4.65 17.90 -2.39
CA ALA A 55 3.42 18.55 -2.81
C ALA A 55 2.73 19.23 -1.61
N PRO A 56 1.98 20.32 -1.85
CA PRO A 56 1.35 21.08 -0.77
C PRO A 56 0.25 20.27 -0.07
N ALA A 57 -0.18 20.75 1.10
CA ALA A 57 -1.28 20.14 1.84
C ALA A 57 -2.56 20.06 1.00
N GLY A 58 -3.27 18.94 1.10
CA GLY A 58 -4.48 18.67 0.33
C GLY A 58 -4.26 18.30 -1.14
N HIS A 59 -3.01 18.19 -1.59
CA HIS A 59 -2.69 17.71 -2.94
C HIS A 59 -3.09 16.24 -3.13
N GLY A 60 -2.89 15.41 -2.10
CA GLY A 60 -3.02 13.97 -2.19
C GLY A 60 -1.86 13.32 -2.96
N VAL A 61 -2.03 12.05 -3.34
CA VAL A 61 -1.12 11.37 -4.28
C VAL A 61 -1.62 11.58 -5.69
N VAL A 62 -0.82 12.25 -6.53
CA VAL A 62 -1.20 12.59 -7.90
C VAL A 62 -0.11 12.13 -8.86
N PHE A 63 -0.51 11.42 -9.91
CA PHE A 63 0.39 10.95 -10.95
C PHE A 63 0.35 11.87 -12.17
N LYS A 64 1.46 11.94 -12.91
CA LYS A 64 1.57 12.65 -14.18
C LYS A 64 2.52 11.92 -15.12
N ARG A 65 2.05 11.67 -16.34
CA ARG A 65 2.89 11.29 -17.48
C ARG A 65 3.75 12.48 -17.88
N SER A 66 5.04 12.48 -17.54
CA SER A 66 5.97 13.58 -17.83
C SER A 66 6.42 13.61 -19.29
N ASP A 67 6.28 12.47 -19.98
CA ASP A 67 6.53 12.29 -21.41
C ASP A 67 5.36 12.78 -22.28
N LEU A 68 4.20 13.08 -21.67
CA LEU A 68 3.00 13.56 -22.36
C LEU A 68 2.61 14.96 -21.86
N ASN A 69 2.06 15.79 -22.76
CA ASN A 69 1.32 16.97 -22.35
C ASN A 69 -0.13 16.58 -21.98
N ALA A 70 -0.28 15.85 -20.88
CA ALA A 70 -1.56 15.28 -20.45
C ALA A 70 -1.98 15.77 -19.06
N ALA A 71 -3.26 15.56 -18.74
CA ALA A 71 -3.82 15.91 -17.44
C ALA A 71 -3.21 15.10 -16.30
N LEU A 72 -3.29 15.65 -15.09
CA LEU A 72 -2.95 14.95 -13.86
C LEU A 72 -3.92 13.80 -13.61
N LEU A 73 -3.42 12.72 -13.00
CA LEU A 73 -4.18 11.54 -12.62
C LEU A 73 -4.13 11.39 -11.09
N PRO A 74 -5.12 11.92 -10.35
CA PRO A 74 -5.26 11.67 -8.92
C PRO A 74 -5.35 10.17 -8.65
N ALA A 75 -4.67 9.67 -7.62
CA ALA A 75 -4.71 8.28 -7.20
C ALA A 75 -6.01 7.96 -6.45
N ARG A 76 -7.14 8.02 -7.17
CA ARG A 76 -8.49 7.80 -6.65
C ARG A 76 -9.17 6.65 -7.39
N PHE A 77 -10.11 5.99 -6.73
CA PHE A 77 -10.84 4.85 -7.29
C PHE A 77 -11.57 5.19 -8.61
N ASP A 78 -12.04 6.43 -8.77
CA ASP A 78 -12.75 6.90 -9.95
C ASP A 78 -11.84 7.19 -11.16
N TYR A 79 -10.51 7.13 -10.96
CA TYR A 79 -9.50 7.17 -12.03
C TYR A 79 -8.96 5.78 -12.37
N VAL A 80 -9.41 4.72 -11.70
CA VAL A 80 -9.02 3.34 -12.04
C VAL A 80 -9.77 2.89 -13.29
N VAL A 81 -9.04 2.58 -14.35
CA VAL A 81 -9.60 2.22 -15.66
C VAL A 81 -9.37 0.75 -16.04
N ASP A 82 -8.51 0.05 -15.31
CA ASP A 82 -8.25 -1.40 -15.51
C ASP A 82 -7.63 -1.98 -14.23
N THR A 83 -7.92 -3.25 -13.97
CA THR A 83 -7.45 -4.01 -12.80
C THR A 83 -6.87 -5.38 -13.19
N ARG A 84 -6.77 -5.67 -14.49
CA ARG A 84 -6.19 -6.93 -14.97
C ARG A 84 -4.69 -6.90 -14.77
N LEU A 85 -4.18 -7.81 -13.95
CA LEU A 85 -2.75 -8.02 -13.64
C LEU A 85 -2.05 -6.88 -12.89
N SER A 86 -2.62 -5.67 -12.88
CA SER A 86 -2.17 -4.54 -12.07
C SER A 86 -3.29 -3.51 -11.91
N THR A 87 -3.11 -2.52 -11.03
CA THR A 87 -4.00 -1.36 -10.96
C THR A 87 -3.55 -0.29 -11.94
N VAL A 88 -4.47 0.16 -12.80
CA VAL A 88 -4.16 1.16 -13.84
C VAL A 88 -4.99 2.42 -13.62
N LEU A 89 -4.30 3.54 -13.39
CA LEU A 89 -4.91 4.87 -13.41
C LEU A 89 -5.01 5.37 -14.85
N GLY A 90 -6.06 6.11 -15.17
CA GLY A 90 -6.26 6.66 -16.51
C GLY A 90 -7.23 7.82 -16.58
N ASP A 91 -7.08 8.61 -17.64
CA ASP A 91 -8.01 9.66 -18.02
C ASP A 91 -9.13 9.06 -18.88
N ALA A 92 -10.37 9.20 -18.42
CA ALA A 92 -11.55 8.71 -19.14
C ALA A 92 -11.71 9.34 -20.54
N THR A 93 -11.14 10.53 -20.76
CA THR A 93 -11.21 11.27 -22.04
C THR A 93 -9.99 11.07 -22.93
N ASN A 94 -8.90 10.50 -22.37
CA ASN A 94 -7.65 10.29 -23.09
C ASN A 94 -7.09 8.89 -22.83
N PRO A 95 -7.39 7.90 -23.69
CA PRO A 95 -6.93 6.52 -23.55
C PRO A 95 -5.41 6.33 -23.50
N THR A 96 -4.62 7.30 -23.98
CA THR A 96 -3.15 7.27 -23.94
C THR A 96 -2.60 7.72 -22.58
N ASN A 97 -3.32 8.57 -21.86
CA ASN A 97 -2.93 9.04 -20.53
C ASN A 97 -3.31 8.02 -19.47
N ARG A 98 -2.48 6.99 -19.35
CA ARG A 98 -2.64 5.88 -18.39
C ARG A 98 -1.29 5.53 -17.76
N ILE A 99 -1.34 5.07 -16.51
CA ILE A 99 -0.19 4.60 -15.73
C ILE A 99 -0.60 3.30 -15.02
N ALA A 100 0.04 2.20 -15.40
CA ALA A 100 -0.16 0.88 -14.81
C ALA A 100 0.76 0.61 -13.61
N THR A 101 0.43 -0.42 -12.83
CA THR A 101 1.27 -0.97 -11.75
C THR A 101 1.54 0.03 -10.63
N VAL A 102 0.55 0.83 -10.26
CA VAL A 102 0.70 1.86 -9.22
C VAL A 102 0.71 1.29 -7.79
N GLU A 103 0.23 0.06 -7.61
CA GLU A 103 -0.06 -0.57 -6.31
C GLU A 103 1.12 -0.65 -5.34
N HIS A 104 2.33 -1.03 -5.79
CA HIS A 104 3.49 -1.14 -4.90
C HIS A 104 3.97 0.24 -4.40
N LEU A 105 3.98 1.23 -5.30
CA LEU A 105 4.29 2.62 -4.91
C LEU A 105 3.22 3.17 -3.97
N MET A 106 1.95 2.90 -4.23
CA MET A 106 0.85 3.31 -3.34
C MET A 106 0.95 2.66 -1.95
N ALA A 107 1.31 1.38 -1.89
CA ALA A 107 1.56 0.68 -0.63
C ALA A 107 2.73 1.32 0.13
N ALA A 108 3.85 1.61 -0.55
CA ALA A 108 5.00 2.27 0.05
C ALA A 108 4.68 3.68 0.58
N LEU A 109 3.92 4.49 -0.19
CA LEU A 109 3.50 5.83 0.21
C LEU A 109 2.64 5.77 1.48
N ASN A 110 1.68 4.84 1.52
CA ASN A 110 0.83 4.65 2.69
C ASN A 110 1.65 4.18 3.91
N GLY A 111 2.50 3.16 3.73
CA GLY A 111 3.34 2.61 4.78
C GLY A 111 4.39 3.60 5.33
N CYS A 112 4.86 4.54 4.50
CA CYS A 112 5.75 5.62 4.92
C CYS A 112 5.00 6.86 5.44
N GLY A 113 3.66 6.85 5.40
CA GLY A 113 2.83 7.96 5.87
C GLY A 113 3.03 9.23 5.04
N ILE A 114 3.15 9.12 3.72
CA ILE A 114 3.17 10.23 2.77
C ILE A 114 1.76 10.48 2.25
N ASP A 115 1.21 11.66 2.55
CA ASP A 115 -0.15 12.03 2.16
C ASP A 115 -0.17 12.82 0.85
N ASN A 116 0.85 13.65 0.62
CA ASN A 116 0.92 14.57 -0.51
C ASN A 116 2.20 14.34 -1.31
N VAL A 117 2.08 13.97 -2.58
CA VAL A 117 3.22 13.78 -3.48
C VAL A 117 2.76 13.91 -4.93
N LEU A 118 3.59 14.56 -5.76
CA LEU A 118 3.45 14.52 -7.21
C LEU A 118 4.39 13.46 -7.76
N VAL A 119 3.82 12.43 -8.39
CA VAL A 119 4.52 11.31 -9.00
C VAL A 119 4.65 11.59 -10.50
N LEU A 120 5.85 11.90 -10.97
CA LEU A 120 6.16 12.05 -12.38
C LEU A 120 6.72 10.73 -12.93
N VAL A 121 6.22 10.29 -14.07
CA VAL A 121 6.69 9.08 -14.74
C VAL A 121 6.73 9.29 -16.25
N ASP A 122 7.83 8.93 -16.90
CA ASP A 122 8.04 9.12 -18.34
C ASP A 122 7.64 7.90 -19.19
N GLY A 123 6.68 7.11 -18.69
CA GLY A 123 6.21 5.89 -19.33
C GLY A 123 4.84 5.45 -18.84
N PRO A 124 4.25 4.44 -19.49
CA PRO A 124 2.87 4.02 -19.24
C PRO A 124 2.70 3.12 -17.99
N GLU A 125 3.75 2.87 -17.21
CA GLU A 125 3.71 2.08 -15.98
C GLU A 125 4.75 2.57 -14.97
N ILE A 126 4.62 2.15 -13.72
CA ILE A 126 5.62 2.39 -12.67
C ILE A 126 6.73 1.31 -12.76
N PRO A 127 8.02 1.67 -12.53
CA PRO A 127 9.11 0.69 -12.53
C PRO A 127 8.90 -0.37 -11.44
N VAL A 128 9.22 -1.64 -11.77
CA VAL A 128 8.95 -2.79 -10.88
C VAL A 128 10.01 -3.00 -9.80
N PHE A 129 11.24 -2.53 -10.04
CA PHE A 129 12.41 -2.78 -9.19
C PHE A 129 12.58 -4.26 -8.84
N ASP A 130 12.68 -4.63 -7.57
CA ASP A 130 12.76 -6.02 -7.12
C ASP A 130 11.41 -6.74 -7.07
N GLY A 131 10.32 -6.07 -7.46
CA GLY A 131 8.97 -6.62 -7.42
C GLY A 131 8.24 -6.41 -6.10
N SER A 132 8.85 -5.74 -5.12
CA SER A 132 8.23 -5.39 -3.83
C SER A 132 8.06 -3.88 -3.69
N ALA A 133 7.75 -3.42 -2.47
CA ALA A 133 7.70 -2.02 -2.11
C ALA A 133 9.04 -1.48 -1.54
N ALA A 134 10.04 -2.34 -1.33
CA ALA A 134 11.24 -2.04 -0.56
C ALA A 134 12.06 -0.90 -1.17
N ASP A 135 12.23 -0.90 -2.50
CA ASP A 135 12.97 0.15 -3.20
C ASP A 135 12.25 1.51 -3.09
N PHE A 136 10.91 1.53 -3.16
CA PHE A 136 10.16 2.77 -2.95
C PHE A 136 10.29 3.29 -1.51
N VAL A 137 10.26 2.41 -0.52
CA VAL A 137 10.52 2.77 0.88
C VAL A 137 11.91 3.38 1.03
N PHE A 138 12.93 2.76 0.43
CA PHE A 138 14.29 3.28 0.42
C PHE A 138 14.37 4.68 -0.21
N LEU A 139 13.69 4.91 -1.35
CA LEU A 139 13.64 6.23 -1.97
C LEU A 139 12.98 7.28 -1.06
N MET A 140 11.90 6.93 -0.36
CA MET A 140 11.23 7.83 0.58
C MET A 140 12.09 8.13 1.81
N ASP A 141 12.84 7.14 2.31
CA ASP A 141 13.81 7.34 3.40
C ASP A 141 14.92 8.30 2.98
N CYS A 142 15.45 8.15 1.76
CA CYS A 142 16.43 9.07 1.20
C CYS A 142 15.86 10.48 1.03
N ALA A 143 14.64 10.60 0.50
CA ALA A 143 13.96 11.87 0.27
C ALA A 143 13.56 12.59 1.57
N GLY A 144 13.40 11.84 2.67
CA GLY A 144 12.93 12.34 3.95
C GLY A 144 11.45 12.71 3.92
N ARG A 145 10.84 12.78 5.12
CA ARG A 145 9.43 13.13 5.31
C ARG A 145 9.32 14.41 6.14
N VAL A 146 8.40 15.30 5.76
CA VAL A 146 8.09 16.53 6.50
C VAL A 146 6.62 16.63 6.80
N GLU A 147 6.30 17.20 7.97
CA GLU A 147 4.95 17.56 8.36
C GLU A 147 4.51 18.83 7.62
N LEU A 148 3.20 18.89 7.35
CA LEU A 148 2.53 20.07 6.82
C LEU A 148 1.56 20.56 7.88
N ASP A 149 1.35 21.88 7.95
CA ASP A 149 0.38 22.51 8.85
C ASP A 149 -1.06 22.30 8.34
N ALA A 150 -1.49 21.04 8.31
CA ALA A 150 -2.80 20.60 7.86
C ALA A 150 -3.17 19.28 8.54
N VAL A 151 -4.44 19.16 8.95
CA VAL A 151 -4.96 17.92 9.54
C VAL A 151 -5.03 16.81 8.50
N ARG A 152 -4.60 15.60 8.90
CA ARG A 152 -4.76 14.38 8.10
C ARG A 152 -6.16 13.82 8.29
N HIS A 153 -6.88 13.69 7.19
CA HIS A 153 -8.19 13.04 7.18
C HIS A 153 -8.05 11.52 7.08
N ARG A 154 -8.97 10.80 7.73
CA ARG A 154 -9.11 9.34 7.65
C ARG A 154 -10.54 9.00 7.25
N ILE A 155 -10.72 7.81 6.69
CA ILE A 155 -12.05 7.25 6.38
C ILE A 155 -12.37 6.23 7.46
N ASP A 156 -13.39 6.52 8.27
CA ASP A 156 -13.89 5.60 9.29
C ASP A 156 -14.95 4.67 8.69
N VAL A 157 -14.76 3.37 8.85
CA VAL A 157 -15.74 2.36 8.45
C VAL A 157 -16.81 2.26 9.54
N LEU A 158 -18.02 2.74 9.24
CA LEU A 158 -19.11 2.82 10.22
C LEU A 158 -20.02 1.56 10.23
N ARG A 159 -19.99 0.78 9.16
CA ARG A 159 -20.75 -0.46 9.01
C ARG A 159 -20.07 -1.40 8.03
N PRO A 160 -20.32 -2.72 8.11
CA PRO A 160 -19.78 -3.66 7.15
C PRO A 160 -20.17 -3.31 5.70
N VAL A 161 -19.19 -3.41 4.80
CA VAL A 161 -19.35 -3.30 3.35
C VAL A 161 -18.58 -4.48 2.74
N ARG A 162 -19.29 -5.32 2.00
CA ARG A 162 -18.74 -6.55 1.42
C ARG A 162 -19.07 -6.62 -0.06
N VAL A 163 -18.10 -7.05 -0.85
CA VAL A 163 -18.26 -7.39 -2.27
C VAL A 163 -17.76 -8.82 -2.49
N GLU A 164 -18.44 -9.56 -3.37
CA GLU A 164 -18.14 -10.96 -3.66
C GLU A 164 -18.10 -11.19 -5.16
N GLN A 165 -17.21 -12.07 -5.62
CA GLN A 165 -17.12 -12.53 -6.99
C GLN A 165 -16.63 -13.98 -7.03
N GLY A 166 -17.52 -14.90 -7.41
CA GLY A 166 -17.23 -16.33 -7.37
C GLY A 166 -16.90 -16.77 -5.94
N ASP A 167 -15.74 -17.39 -5.75
CA ASP A 167 -15.28 -17.88 -4.43
C ASP A 167 -14.45 -16.84 -3.65
N ALA A 168 -14.29 -15.62 -4.18
CA ALA A 168 -13.53 -14.54 -3.56
C ALA A 168 -14.43 -13.43 -3.00
N PHE A 169 -13.96 -12.75 -1.95
CA PHE A 169 -14.61 -11.57 -1.40
C PHE A 169 -13.60 -10.53 -0.89
N ALA A 170 -14.05 -9.28 -0.78
CA ALA A 170 -13.38 -8.24 -0.01
C ALA A 170 -14.39 -7.59 0.93
N GLU A 171 -13.99 -7.35 2.18
CA GLU A 171 -14.87 -6.80 3.21
C GLU A 171 -14.15 -5.71 4.02
N LEU A 172 -14.85 -4.61 4.29
CA LEU A 172 -14.47 -3.62 5.28
C LEU A 172 -15.49 -3.68 6.41
N SER A 173 -15.02 -3.80 7.65
CA SER A 173 -15.86 -3.83 8.84
C SER A 173 -15.35 -2.83 9.90
N PRO A 174 -16.24 -2.26 10.75
CA PRO A 174 -15.81 -1.43 11.87
C PRO A 174 -14.96 -2.25 12.83
N ALA A 175 -13.82 -1.71 13.25
CA ALA A 175 -12.91 -2.37 14.18
C ALA A 175 -12.54 -1.42 15.34
N PRO A 176 -12.39 -1.91 16.59
CA PRO A 176 -12.04 -1.09 17.75
C PRO A 176 -10.53 -0.76 17.79
N VAL A 177 -9.91 -0.53 16.63
CA VAL A 177 -8.49 -0.21 16.46
C VAL A 177 -8.34 1.14 15.76
N GLN A 178 -7.23 1.82 15.98
CA GLN A 178 -6.99 3.15 15.38
C GLN A 178 -6.43 3.07 13.97
N ASN A 179 -5.75 1.96 13.64
CA ASN A 179 -5.17 1.72 12.33
C ASN A 179 -5.95 0.62 11.59
N LEU A 180 -5.67 0.49 10.29
CA LEU A 180 -6.25 -0.55 9.47
C LEU A 180 -5.77 -1.92 9.95
N HIS A 181 -6.68 -2.81 10.31
CA HIS A 181 -6.38 -4.23 10.49
C HIS A 181 -6.57 -4.95 9.14
N LEU A 182 -5.59 -5.77 8.76
CA LEU A 182 -5.60 -6.54 7.53
C LEU A 182 -5.78 -8.01 7.86
N ASP A 183 -6.79 -8.64 7.25
CA ASP A 183 -7.00 -10.08 7.26
C ASP A 183 -7.02 -10.56 5.81
N LEU A 184 -6.00 -11.34 5.42
CA LEU A 184 -5.78 -11.81 4.06
C LEU A 184 -5.79 -13.33 4.04
N SER A 185 -6.46 -13.90 3.05
CA SER A 185 -6.45 -15.33 2.79
C SER A 185 -6.22 -15.59 1.31
N ILE A 186 -5.39 -16.58 1.01
CA ILE A 186 -5.13 -17.04 -0.36
C ILE A 186 -5.36 -18.55 -0.43
N ASP A 187 -5.76 -19.03 -1.61
CA ASP A 187 -5.99 -20.44 -1.91
C ASP A 187 -5.50 -20.71 -3.34
N PHE A 188 -4.24 -21.11 -3.47
CA PHE A 188 -3.63 -21.42 -4.76
C PHE A 188 -3.47 -22.94 -4.94
N PRO A 189 -3.76 -23.49 -6.14
CA PRO A 189 -3.55 -24.91 -6.41
C PRO A 189 -2.10 -25.37 -6.35
N ALA A 190 -1.12 -24.47 -6.56
CA ALA A 190 0.29 -24.78 -6.49
C ALA A 190 0.70 -25.08 -5.03
N GLU A 191 1.25 -26.26 -4.77
CA GLU A 191 1.57 -26.75 -3.41
C GLU A 191 2.50 -25.81 -2.64
N ALA A 192 3.51 -25.24 -3.32
CA ALA A 192 4.42 -24.25 -2.76
C ALA A 192 3.73 -22.97 -2.22
N ILE A 193 2.50 -22.68 -2.63
CA ILE A 193 1.68 -21.57 -2.11
C ILE A 193 0.55 -22.14 -1.25
N GLY A 194 -0.31 -22.99 -1.81
CA GLY A 194 -1.42 -23.61 -1.10
C GLY A 194 -2.40 -22.61 -0.48
N LYS A 195 -2.93 -23.00 0.68
CA LYS A 195 -3.84 -22.17 1.49
C LYS A 195 -3.06 -21.47 2.59
N GLN A 196 -3.11 -20.15 2.62
CA GLN A 196 -2.45 -19.37 3.65
C GLN A 196 -3.36 -18.26 4.15
N THR A 197 -3.16 -17.90 5.42
CA THR A 197 -3.79 -16.74 6.04
C THR A 197 -2.73 -15.84 6.64
N PHE A 198 -2.98 -14.53 6.61
CA PHE A 198 -2.12 -13.52 7.20
C PHE A 198 -2.99 -12.46 7.86
N SER A 199 -2.62 -12.06 9.08
CA SER A 199 -3.37 -11.09 9.88
C SER A 199 -2.40 -10.14 10.57
N THR A 200 -2.61 -8.83 10.44
CA THR A 200 -1.77 -7.81 11.07
C THR A 200 -2.47 -6.47 11.22
N GLU A 201 -2.10 -5.70 12.24
CA GLU A 201 -2.40 -4.27 12.28
C GLU A 201 -1.39 -3.50 11.42
N LEU A 202 -1.88 -2.74 10.45
CA LEU A 202 -1.03 -1.95 9.56
C LEU A 202 -0.54 -0.68 10.27
N THR A 203 0.76 -0.63 10.50
CA THR A 203 1.49 0.51 11.04
C THR A 203 2.73 0.76 10.16
N PRO A 204 3.39 1.93 10.24
CA PRO A 204 4.66 2.13 9.54
C PRO A 204 5.72 1.08 9.90
N THR A 205 5.72 0.60 11.14
CA THR A 205 6.65 -0.44 11.60
C THR A 205 6.33 -1.80 10.99
N THR A 206 5.09 -2.27 11.11
CA THR A 206 4.67 -3.59 10.58
C THR A 206 4.74 -3.61 9.06
N PHE A 207 4.42 -2.50 8.38
CA PHE A 207 4.61 -2.40 6.93
C PHE A 207 6.08 -2.63 6.55
N ARG A 208 7.02 -1.96 7.22
CA ARG A 208 8.45 -2.07 6.89
C ARG A 208 9.04 -3.44 7.20
N GLN A 209 8.62 -4.05 8.31
CA GLN A 209 9.16 -5.33 8.77
C GLN A 209 8.57 -6.51 8.01
N ASP A 210 7.26 -6.49 7.77
CA ASP A 210 6.53 -7.70 7.38
C ASP A 210 6.00 -7.64 5.94
N LEU A 211 5.82 -6.44 5.36
CA LEU A 211 5.13 -6.27 4.06
C LEU A 211 6.02 -5.71 2.95
N ALA A 212 6.90 -4.75 3.27
CA ALA A 212 7.60 -3.96 2.26
C ALA A 212 8.47 -4.79 1.31
N ARG A 213 9.01 -5.92 1.79
CA ARG A 213 9.92 -6.81 1.03
C ARG A 213 9.22 -7.99 0.34
N ASN A 214 7.89 -8.07 0.42
CA ASN A 214 7.14 -9.15 -0.21
C ASN A 214 7.05 -8.87 -1.71
N ARG A 215 7.79 -9.63 -2.50
CA ARG A 215 7.84 -9.49 -3.96
C ARG A 215 6.60 -10.10 -4.60
N THR A 216 6.21 -9.54 -5.75
CA THR A 216 5.20 -10.13 -6.64
C THR A 216 5.63 -11.53 -7.11
N PHE A 217 4.65 -12.34 -7.50
CA PHE A 217 4.89 -13.69 -7.99
C PHE A 217 3.98 -14.04 -9.17
N THR A 218 4.38 -15.04 -9.93
CA THR A 218 3.57 -15.64 -11.00
C THR A 218 3.81 -17.14 -11.06
N LEU A 219 2.81 -17.90 -11.51
CA LEU A 219 2.99 -19.33 -11.75
C LEU A 219 3.76 -19.54 -13.05
N ARG A 220 4.73 -20.47 -13.06
CA ARG A 220 5.55 -20.78 -14.24
C ARG A 220 4.72 -21.02 -15.50
N GLN A 221 3.60 -21.74 -15.36
CA GLN A 221 2.69 -22.07 -16.46
C GLN A 221 1.98 -20.86 -17.08
N GLU A 222 1.87 -19.75 -16.37
CA GLU A 222 1.19 -18.54 -16.84
C GLU A 222 2.11 -17.64 -17.69
N ILE A 223 3.43 -17.77 -17.51
CA ILE A 223 4.44 -16.91 -18.15
C ILE A 223 4.31 -16.94 -19.67
N GLU A 224 4.13 -18.12 -20.28
CA GLU A 224 4.01 -18.23 -21.73
C GLU A 224 2.78 -17.47 -22.27
N ALA A 225 1.65 -17.56 -21.56
CA ALA A 225 0.43 -16.85 -21.92
C ALA A 225 0.59 -15.33 -21.77
N LEU A 226 1.23 -14.88 -20.69
CA LEU A 226 1.57 -13.47 -20.47
C LEU A 226 2.44 -12.92 -21.60
N HIS A 227 3.52 -13.63 -21.97
CA HIS A 227 4.39 -13.23 -23.07
C HIS A 227 3.65 -13.19 -24.42
N LYS A 228 2.79 -14.18 -24.71
CA LYS A 228 1.95 -14.19 -25.91
C LYS A 228 0.97 -13.02 -25.96
N ALA A 229 0.47 -12.57 -24.81
CA ALA A 229 -0.35 -11.36 -24.69
C ALA A 229 0.47 -10.05 -24.75
N GLY A 230 1.80 -10.13 -24.91
CA GLY A 230 2.69 -8.99 -24.94
C GLY A 230 2.98 -8.37 -23.57
N LEU A 231 2.72 -9.10 -22.49
CA LEU A 231 2.90 -8.68 -21.10
C LEU A 231 4.15 -9.34 -20.49
N ALA A 232 4.50 -8.91 -19.28
CA ALA A 232 5.64 -9.40 -18.49
C ALA A 232 7.01 -9.31 -19.22
N ARG A 233 7.16 -8.37 -20.18
CA ARG A 233 8.39 -8.23 -20.98
C ARG A 233 9.60 -7.77 -20.18
N GLY A 234 9.37 -7.10 -19.05
CA GLY A 234 10.41 -6.73 -18.09
C GLY A 234 10.55 -7.73 -16.93
N GLY A 235 9.77 -8.81 -16.92
CA GLY A 235 9.79 -9.81 -15.86
C GLY A 235 11.08 -10.63 -15.85
N SER A 236 11.63 -10.85 -14.66
CA SER A 236 12.82 -11.67 -14.42
C SER A 236 12.82 -12.23 -13.00
N LEU A 237 13.73 -13.15 -12.69
CA LEU A 237 13.89 -13.67 -11.31
C LEU A 237 14.38 -12.60 -10.33
N ASP A 238 14.94 -11.49 -10.84
CA ASP A 238 15.36 -10.36 -10.03
C ASP A 238 14.16 -9.56 -9.51
N ASN A 239 13.01 -9.62 -10.21
CA ASN A 239 11.85 -8.77 -9.93
C ASN A 239 10.51 -9.49 -9.76
N ALA A 240 10.50 -10.82 -9.82
CA ALA A 240 9.35 -11.65 -9.53
C ALA A 240 9.77 -13.02 -9.01
N ILE A 241 8.99 -13.56 -8.07
CA ILE A 241 9.10 -14.95 -7.67
C ILE A 241 8.35 -15.81 -8.70
N VAL A 242 9.05 -16.75 -9.33
CA VAL A 242 8.43 -17.71 -10.25
C VAL A 242 8.21 -19.02 -9.50
N VAL A 243 6.95 -19.39 -9.34
CA VAL A 243 6.55 -20.60 -8.63
C VAL A 243 6.30 -21.71 -9.63
N ASP A 244 7.01 -22.83 -9.47
CA ASP A 244 6.75 -24.08 -10.16
C ASP A 244 5.88 -24.96 -9.25
N GLY A 245 4.94 -25.73 -9.80
CA GLY A 245 3.80 -26.33 -9.07
C GLY A 245 4.11 -27.43 -8.04
N HIS A 246 5.33 -27.50 -7.49
CA HIS A 246 5.79 -28.45 -6.49
C HIS A 246 6.36 -27.72 -5.27
#